data_AF-A0A1V4MQN1-F1
#
_entry.id   AF-A0A1V4MQN1-F1
#
_cell.length_a   1.000
_cell.length_b   1.000
_cell.length_c   1.000
_cell.angle_alpha   90.00
_cell.angle_beta   90.00
_cell.angle_gamma   90.00
#
_symmetry.space_group_name_H-M   'P 1'
#
loop_
_entity.id
_entity.type
_entity.pdbx_description
1 polymer ?
#
loop_
_entity_poly.entity_id
_entity_poly.type
_entity_poly.pdbx_seq_one_letter_code
_entity_poly.pdbx_strand_id
1 'polypeptide(L)'
;MKIKTVINMVIALTSVIFFMAGGISFADQKSEDGTTLKEVRQEVKEVVEAMENYSAAQRADALEKVRVAMNDMDSRIADLEARVEKNWEQMDQAARDKAGATLKSLKKKRNELAEWYGGLQYSSVNAWQHVKKGFLESYEALSRSYDKAVKEF
;
A
#
# COMPACT_ATOMS: atom_id res chain seq x y z
N MET A 1 -14.65 20.95 31.81
CA MET A 1 -13.98 19.63 31.82
C MET A 1 -14.52 18.74 30.70
N LYS A 2 -14.27 19.04 29.41
CA LYS A 2 -14.64 18.17 28.25
C LYS A 2 -13.76 18.35 26.99
N ILE A 3 -12.64 19.07 27.06
CA ILE A 3 -11.79 19.37 25.87
C ILE A 3 -10.42 18.66 25.93
N LYS A 4 -9.98 18.22 27.12
CA LYS A 4 -8.69 17.53 27.28
C LYS A 4 -8.73 16.03 26.92
N THR A 5 -9.91 15.45 26.70
CA THR A 5 -10.04 14.00 26.45
C THR A 5 -9.85 13.61 24.98
N VAL A 6 -10.11 14.51 24.03
CA VAL A 6 -10.04 14.21 22.59
C VAL A 6 -8.58 14.21 22.09
N ILE A 7 -7.71 15.02 22.70
CA ILE A 7 -6.29 15.12 22.34
C ILE A 7 -5.52 13.84 22.73
N ASN A 8 -5.98 13.11 23.75
CA ASN A 8 -5.35 11.87 24.19
C ASN A 8 -5.80 10.63 23.39
N MET A 9 -6.77 10.75 22.48
CA MET A 9 -7.26 9.60 21.69
C MET A 9 -6.52 9.42 20.35
N VAL A 10 -5.78 10.44 19.90
CA VAL A 10 -4.99 10.38 18.66
C VAL A 10 -3.57 9.82 18.89
N ILE A 11 -3.13 9.69 20.15
CA ILE A 11 -1.79 9.20 20.51
C ILE A 11 -1.76 7.67 20.75
N ALA A 12 -2.91 6.99 20.72
CA ALA A 12 -3.02 5.57 21.08
C ALA A 12 -2.92 4.59 19.89
N LEU A 13 -2.22 4.94 18.81
CA LEU A 13 -1.87 3.99 17.74
C LEU A 13 -0.37 4.05 17.41
N THR A 14 0.45 3.97 18.45
CA THR A 14 1.89 3.69 18.34
C THR A 14 2.20 2.51 19.24
N SER A 15 2.13 1.29 18.72
CA SER A 15 2.75 0.09 19.34
C SER A 15 2.64 -1.14 18.43
N VAL A 16 3.33 -1.20 17.29
CA VAL A 16 3.85 -2.48 16.77
C VAL A 16 5.14 -2.24 15.98
N ILE A 17 6.21 -1.77 16.63
CA ILE A 17 7.58 -2.09 16.19
C ILE A 17 8.44 -2.17 17.45
N PHE A 18 8.77 -3.39 17.88
CA PHE A 18 10.11 -3.89 18.24
C PHE A 18 9.99 -5.11 19.17
N PHE A 19 10.06 -6.31 18.60
CA PHE A 19 10.47 -7.51 19.34
C PHE A 19 11.40 -8.34 18.45
N MET A 20 12.67 -7.92 18.36
CA MET A 20 13.77 -8.81 18.02
C MET A 20 14.38 -9.33 19.32
N ALA A 21 14.07 -10.59 19.66
CA ALA A 21 14.96 -11.56 20.31
C ALA A 21 14.16 -12.82 20.66
N GLY A 22 14.47 -13.94 20.01
CA GLY A 22 13.95 -15.26 20.38
C GLY A 22 13.74 -16.16 19.17
N GLY A 23 14.71 -17.01 18.87
CA GLY A 23 14.61 -18.01 17.81
C GLY A 23 13.48 -19.00 18.09
N ILE A 24 12.60 -19.16 17.10
CA ILE A 24 11.71 -20.30 16.96
C ILE A 24 11.78 -20.71 15.49
N SER A 25 12.21 -21.94 15.25
CA SER A 25 12.04 -22.62 13.96
C SER A 25 10.56 -22.63 13.61
N PHE A 26 10.18 -21.95 12.53
CA PHE A 26 8.88 -22.14 11.90
C PHE A 26 9.08 -22.89 10.58
N ALA A 27 8.87 -24.20 10.67
CA ALA A 27 8.31 -24.94 9.55
C ALA A 27 6.85 -24.47 9.37
N ASP A 28 6.45 -24.32 8.10
CA ASP A 28 5.12 -23.89 7.63
C ASP A 28 4.87 -22.37 7.65
N GLN A 29 5.56 -21.64 6.76
CA GLN A 29 5.19 -20.29 6.36
C GLN A 29 3.99 -20.35 5.40
N LYS A 30 2.82 -20.60 5.98
CA LYS A 30 1.53 -20.35 5.32
C LYS A 30 1.48 -18.87 4.98
N SER A 31 1.41 -18.55 3.70
CA SER A 31 1.42 -17.18 3.16
C SER A 31 0.39 -16.27 3.86
N GLU A 32 0.88 -15.49 4.82
CA GLU A 32 0.19 -14.42 5.57
C GLU A 32 -0.12 -13.17 4.70
N ASP A 33 0.19 -13.23 3.40
CA ASP A 33 0.22 -12.07 2.51
C ASP A 33 -1.15 -11.41 2.33
N GLY A 34 -2.23 -12.22 2.34
CA GLY A 34 -3.60 -11.75 2.09
C GLY A 34 -4.28 -11.07 3.29
N THR A 35 -3.88 -11.41 4.51
CA THR A 35 -4.45 -10.78 5.73
C THR A 35 -3.83 -9.40 5.94
N THR A 36 -2.51 -9.25 5.70
CA THR A 36 -1.79 -7.99 5.89
C THR A 36 -2.16 -6.93 4.86
N LEU A 37 -2.29 -7.27 3.57
CA LEU A 37 -2.54 -6.25 2.54
C LEU A 37 -3.92 -5.59 2.67
N LYS A 38 -4.93 -6.33 3.14
CA LYS A 38 -6.26 -5.77 3.39
C LYS A 38 -6.23 -4.77 4.54
N GLU A 39 -5.45 -5.06 5.58
CA GLU A 39 -5.24 -4.15 6.72
C GLU A 39 -4.50 -2.89 6.29
N VAL A 40 -3.38 -3.02 5.55
CA VAL A 40 -2.63 -1.88 5.01
C VAL A 40 -3.52 -1.01 4.12
N ARG A 41 -4.37 -1.62 3.27
CA ARG A 41 -5.33 -0.88 2.45
C ARG A 41 -6.34 -0.09 3.27
N GLN A 42 -6.85 -0.69 4.34
CA GLN A 42 -7.80 -0.03 5.23
C GLN A 42 -7.12 1.11 6.00
N GLU A 43 -5.89 0.90 6.49
CA GLU A 43 -5.10 1.94 7.14
C GLU A 43 -4.83 3.12 6.21
N VAL A 44 -4.40 2.86 4.96
CA VAL A 44 -4.19 3.91 3.96
C VAL A 44 -5.47 4.70 3.74
N LYS A 45 -6.60 4.00 3.61
CA LYS A 45 -7.90 4.66 3.43
C LYS A 45 -8.22 5.58 4.60
N GLU A 46 -8.11 5.07 5.83
CA GLU A 46 -8.40 5.84 7.05
C GLU A 46 -7.47 7.04 7.21
N VAL A 47 -6.16 6.85 6.98
CA VAL A 47 -5.16 7.93 7.04
C VAL A 47 -5.52 9.02 6.06
N VAL A 48 -5.79 8.66 4.80
CA VAL A 48 -6.08 9.62 3.73
C VAL A 48 -7.43 10.30 3.95
N GLU A 49 -8.45 9.58 4.41
CA GLU A 49 -9.76 10.14 4.76
C GLU A 49 -9.65 11.14 5.93
N ALA A 50 -8.81 10.82 6.93
CA ALA A 50 -8.52 11.66 8.08
C ALA A 50 -7.60 12.86 7.78
N MET A 51 -7.02 12.94 6.57
CA MET A 51 -6.31 14.15 6.11
C MET A 51 -7.33 15.29 5.92
N GLU A 52 -7.59 15.99 7.03
CA GLU A 52 -8.39 17.20 7.08
C GLU A 52 -7.73 18.36 6.32
N ASN A 53 -8.51 19.43 6.18
CA ASN A 53 -8.10 20.69 5.63
C ASN A 53 -7.11 21.40 6.60
N TYR A 54 -5.82 21.46 6.24
CA TYR A 54 -4.90 22.60 6.46
C TYR A 54 -3.88 22.70 7.62
N SER A 55 -3.56 21.69 8.44
CA SER A 55 -2.27 21.78 9.17
C SER A 55 -1.13 21.14 8.38
N ALA A 56 -0.08 21.90 8.10
CA ALA A 56 1.09 21.44 7.34
C ALA A 56 1.76 20.22 8.01
N ALA A 57 1.75 20.17 9.34
CA ALA A 57 2.28 19.06 10.12
C ALA A 57 1.47 17.77 9.94
N GLN A 58 0.14 17.82 10.07
CA GLN A 58 -0.71 16.62 9.88
C GLN A 58 -0.64 16.10 8.44
N ARG A 59 -0.50 17.00 7.46
CA ARG A 59 -0.30 16.61 6.06
C ARG A 59 1.02 15.86 5.86
N ALA A 60 2.11 16.32 6.47
CA ALA A 60 3.41 15.66 6.37
C ALA A 60 3.39 14.24 6.96
N ASP A 61 2.85 14.08 8.18
CA ASP A 61 2.77 12.77 8.84
C ASP A 61 1.89 11.78 8.07
N ALA A 62 0.75 12.23 7.55
CA ALA A 62 -0.12 11.39 6.74
C ALA A 62 0.51 11.03 5.38
N LEU A 63 1.21 11.97 4.74
CA LEU A 63 1.96 11.71 3.50
C LEU A 63 3.09 10.69 3.72
N GLU A 64 3.70 10.69 4.89
CA GLU A 64 4.73 9.72 5.26
C GLU A 64 4.16 8.32 5.41
N LYS A 65 3.04 8.17 6.14
CA LYS A 65 2.34 6.88 6.26
C LYS A 65 1.91 6.33 4.90
N VAL A 66 1.36 7.20 4.05
CA VAL A 66 1.00 6.84 2.67
C VAL A 66 2.22 6.38 1.87
N ARG A 67 3.36 7.08 1.99
CA ARG A 67 4.61 6.71 1.33
C ARG A 67 5.11 5.34 1.77
N VAL A 68 5.04 5.04 3.07
CA VAL A 68 5.40 3.72 3.61
C VAL A 68 4.53 2.62 3.01
N ALA A 69 3.21 2.83 2.93
CA ALA A 69 2.30 1.85 2.32
C ALA A 69 2.52 1.67 0.82
N MET A 70 2.94 2.72 0.09
CA MET A 70 3.36 2.60 -1.30
C MET A 70 4.65 1.80 -1.45
N ASN A 71 5.62 2.03 -0.58
CA ASN A 71 6.88 1.27 -0.59
C ASN A 71 6.66 -0.21 -0.28
N ASP A 72 5.73 -0.53 0.64
CA ASP A 72 5.32 -1.92 0.91
C ASP A 72 4.75 -2.58 -0.35
N MET A 73 3.86 -1.89 -1.06
CA MET A 73 3.32 -2.37 -2.34
C MET A 73 4.42 -2.56 -3.40
N ASP A 74 5.38 -1.64 -3.49
CA ASP A 74 6.52 -1.77 -4.42
C ASP A 74 7.35 -3.01 -4.12
N SER A 75 7.63 -3.30 -2.84
CA SER A 75 8.35 -4.50 -2.41
C SER A 75 7.59 -5.77 -2.80
N ARG A 76 6.28 -5.80 -2.54
CA ARG A 76 5.41 -6.93 -2.89
C ARG A 76 5.36 -7.20 -4.40
N ILE A 77 5.31 -6.14 -5.22
CA ILE A 77 5.37 -6.27 -6.69
C ILE A 77 6.73 -6.84 -7.11
N ALA A 78 7.83 -6.38 -6.52
CA ALA A 78 9.16 -6.91 -6.82
C ALA A 78 9.29 -8.40 -6.45
N ASP A 79 8.72 -8.81 -5.32
CA ASP A 79 8.69 -10.22 -4.91
C ASP A 79 7.88 -11.08 -5.90
N LEU A 80 6.73 -10.59 -6.37
CA LEU A 80 5.95 -11.24 -7.42
C LEU A 80 6.74 -11.35 -8.73
N GLU A 81 7.43 -10.29 -9.16
CA GLU A 81 8.29 -10.31 -10.35
C GLU A 81 9.38 -11.39 -10.23
N ALA A 82 10.03 -11.48 -9.06
CA ALA A 82 11.05 -12.50 -8.79
C ALA A 82 10.47 -13.93 -8.78
N ARG A 83 9.24 -14.13 -8.27
CA ARG A 83 8.56 -15.44 -8.33
C ARG A 83 8.26 -15.85 -9.77
N VAL A 84 7.78 -14.92 -10.60
CA VAL A 84 7.53 -15.17 -12.03
C VAL A 84 8.83 -15.55 -12.73
N GLU A 85 9.91 -14.80 -12.49
CA GLU A 85 11.23 -15.08 -13.07
C GLU A 85 11.75 -16.46 -12.68
N LYS A 86 11.67 -16.81 -11.39
CA LYS A 86 12.11 -18.12 -10.87
C LYS A 86 11.38 -19.30 -11.52
N ASN A 87 10.10 -19.12 -11.85
CA ASN A 87 9.27 -20.18 -12.45
C ASN A 87 9.23 -20.10 -13.98
N TRP A 88 9.96 -19.17 -14.60
CA TRP A 88 9.86 -18.88 -16.03
C TRP A 88 10.12 -20.09 -16.92
N GLU A 89 11.12 -20.92 -16.59
CA GLU A 89 11.46 -22.13 -17.37
C GLU A 89 10.35 -23.19 -17.35
N GLN A 90 9.52 -23.19 -16.31
CA GLN A 90 8.42 -24.14 -16.11
C GLN A 90 7.12 -23.65 -16.78
N MET A 91 7.04 -22.38 -17.16
CA MET A 91 5.89 -21.79 -17.82
C MET A 91 5.90 -22.07 -19.33
N ASP A 92 4.72 -22.40 -19.87
CA ASP A 92 4.50 -22.36 -21.31
C ASP A 92 4.43 -20.92 -21.84
N GLN A 93 4.35 -20.77 -23.16
CA GLN A 93 4.32 -19.44 -23.79
C GLN A 93 3.10 -18.61 -23.35
N ALA A 94 1.94 -19.23 -23.20
CA ALA A 94 0.71 -18.53 -22.82
C ALA A 94 0.80 -17.99 -21.38
N ALA A 95 1.36 -18.79 -20.47
CA ALA A 95 1.61 -18.38 -19.10
C ALA A 95 2.63 -17.23 -19.03
N ARG A 96 3.72 -17.28 -19.82
CA ARG A 96 4.72 -16.21 -19.91
C ARG A 96 4.12 -14.90 -20.43
N ASP A 97 3.31 -14.97 -21.49
CA ASP A 97 2.65 -13.79 -22.05
C ASP A 97 1.66 -13.18 -21.04
N LYS A 98 0.91 -14.02 -20.33
CA LYS A 98 -0.02 -13.58 -19.28
C LYS A 98 0.71 -12.95 -18.10
N ALA A 99 1.84 -13.52 -17.67
CA ALA A 99 2.67 -12.97 -16.61
C ALA A 99 3.23 -11.59 -17.02
N GLY A 100 3.81 -11.49 -18.23
CA GLY A 100 4.33 -10.23 -18.76
C GLY A 100 3.25 -9.14 -18.86
N ALA A 101 2.05 -9.48 -19.35
CA ALA A 101 0.92 -8.55 -19.39
C ALA A 101 0.47 -8.11 -17.99
N THR A 102 0.45 -9.03 -17.03
CA THR A 102 0.08 -8.75 -15.64
C THR A 102 1.08 -7.81 -14.97
N LEU A 103 2.38 -8.11 -15.05
CA LEU A 103 3.43 -7.26 -14.47
C LEU A 103 3.44 -5.85 -15.09
N LYS A 104 3.25 -5.75 -16.41
CA LYS A 104 3.10 -4.46 -17.10
C LYS A 104 1.90 -3.66 -16.58
N SER A 105 0.77 -4.34 -16.32
CA SER A 105 -0.44 -3.73 -15.78
C SER A 105 -0.26 -3.22 -14.35
N LEU A 106 0.47 -3.97 -13.51
CA LEU A 106 0.83 -3.55 -12.15
C LEU A 106 1.73 -2.31 -12.17
N LYS A 107 2.79 -2.33 -12.98
CA LYS A 107 3.70 -1.19 -13.16
C LYS A 107 2.98 0.07 -13.61
N LYS A 108 2.02 -0.05 -14.54
CA LYS A 108 1.19 1.09 -14.97
C LYS A 108 0.37 1.67 -13.81
N LYS A 109 -0.34 0.82 -13.04
CA LYS A 109 -1.14 1.27 -11.90
C LYS A 109 -0.30 1.88 -10.78
N ARG A 110 0.90 1.35 -10.54
CA ARG A 110 1.87 1.93 -9.61
C ARG A 110 2.30 3.33 -10.04
N ASN A 111 2.54 3.54 -11.33
CA ASN A 111 2.87 4.87 -11.85
C ASN A 111 1.69 5.85 -11.70
N GLU A 112 0.47 5.43 -12.03
CA GLU A 112 -0.74 6.24 -11.81
C GLU A 112 -0.91 6.62 -10.33
N LEU A 113 -0.68 5.67 -9.41
CA LEU A 113 -0.70 5.92 -7.97
C LEU A 113 0.37 6.96 -7.55
N ALA A 114 1.57 6.89 -8.13
CA ALA A 114 2.64 7.85 -7.85
C ALA A 114 2.31 9.27 -8.35
N GLU A 115 1.59 9.39 -9.47
CA GLU A 115 1.08 10.69 -9.94
C GLU A 115 0.08 11.28 -8.94
N TRP A 116 -0.86 10.47 -8.44
CA TRP A 116 -1.80 10.91 -7.41
C TRP A 116 -1.13 11.24 -6.08
N TYR A 117 -0.08 10.51 -5.70
CA TYR A 117 0.74 10.83 -4.53
C TYR A 117 1.45 12.19 -4.67
N GLY A 118 2.03 12.48 -5.84
CA GLY A 118 2.56 13.81 -6.13
C GLY A 118 1.48 14.89 -6.04
N GLY A 119 0.27 14.58 -6.51
CA GLY A 119 -0.91 15.41 -6.25
C GLY A 119 -1.14 15.63 -4.75
N LEU A 120 -1.07 14.59 -3.91
CA LEU A 120 -1.25 14.72 -2.47
C LEU A 120 -0.17 15.61 -1.83
N GLN A 121 1.02 15.68 -2.41
CA GLN A 121 2.08 16.55 -1.92
C GLN A 121 1.86 18.02 -2.32
N TYR A 122 1.47 18.29 -3.56
CA TYR A 122 1.57 19.62 -4.15
C TYR A 122 0.24 20.27 -4.56
N SER A 123 -0.88 19.56 -4.46
CA SER A 123 -2.17 20.11 -4.89
C SER A 123 -2.62 21.29 -4.04
N SER A 124 -3.27 22.23 -4.74
CA SER A 124 -4.00 23.33 -4.12
C SER A 124 -5.24 22.82 -3.39
N VAL A 125 -5.80 23.67 -2.57
CA VAL A 125 -6.93 23.31 -1.69
C VAL A 125 -8.18 23.03 -2.50
N ASN A 126 -8.37 23.76 -3.59
CA ASN A 126 -9.49 23.55 -4.50
C ASN A 126 -9.38 22.19 -5.23
N ALA A 127 -8.16 21.68 -5.42
CA ALA A 127 -7.92 20.37 -6.05
C ALA A 127 -7.79 19.22 -5.03
N TRP A 128 -7.69 19.53 -3.73
CA TRP A 128 -7.36 18.56 -2.68
C TRP A 128 -8.30 17.36 -2.64
N GLN A 129 -9.61 17.60 -2.65
CA GLN A 129 -10.61 16.51 -2.59
C GLN A 129 -10.56 15.61 -3.82
N HIS A 130 -10.32 16.18 -5.00
CA HIS A 130 -10.20 15.41 -6.24
C HIS A 130 -8.96 14.50 -6.20
N VAL A 131 -7.83 15.05 -5.80
CA VAL A 131 -6.58 14.31 -5.67
C VAL A 131 -6.67 13.22 -4.61
N LYS A 132 -7.28 13.51 -3.46
CA LYS A 132 -7.52 12.53 -2.39
C LYS A 132 -8.30 11.33 -2.92
N LYS A 133 -9.39 11.59 -3.65
CA LYS A 133 -10.21 10.56 -4.26
C LYS A 133 -9.42 9.74 -5.29
N GLY A 134 -8.69 10.40 -6.20
CA GLY A 134 -7.88 9.72 -7.21
C GLY A 134 -6.78 8.83 -6.60
N PHE A 135 -6.16 9.29 -5.51
CA PHE A 135 -5.21 8.49 -4.74
C PHE A 135 -5.86 7.23 -4.17
N LEU A 136 -7.00 7.35 -3.48
CA LEU A 136 -7.69 6.19 -2.89
C LEU A 136 -8.12 5.18 -3.96
N GLU A 137 -8.67 5.66 -5.07
CA GLU A 137 -9.12 4.82 -6.19
C GLU A 137 -7.94 4.08 -6.86
N SER A 138 -6.82 4.78 -7.09
CA SER A 138 -5.61 4.17 -7.68
C SER A 138 -4.95 3.16 -6.74
N TYR A 139 -4.88 3.45 -5.43
CA TYR A 139 -4.35 2.52 -4.45
C TYR A 139 -5.19 1.23 -4.38
N GLU A 140 -6.52 1.38 -4.36
CA GLU A 140 -7.44 0.24 -4.35
C GLU A 140 -7.38 -0.56 -5.66
N ALA A 141 -7.26 0.11 -6.81
CA ALA A 141 -7.09 -0.54 -8.11
C ALA A 141 -5.79 -1.35 -8.18
N LEU A 142 -4.67 -0.78 -7.73
CA LEU A 142 -3.38 -1.48 -7.67
C LEU A 142 -3.46 -2.69 -6.75
N SER A 143 -3.96 -2.50 -5.53
CA SER A 143 -4.06 -3.57 -4.53
C SER A 143 -4.92 -4.74 -5.03
N ARG A 144 -6.06 -4.46 -5.67
CA ARG A 144 -6.90 -5.52 -6.27
C ARG A 144 -6.23 -6.23 -7.44
N SER A 145 -5.46 -5.51 -8.24
CA SER A 145 -4.70 -6.14 -9.34
C SER A 145 -3.59 -7.03 -8.80
N TYR A 146 -2.90 -6.60 -7.74
CA TYR A 146 -1.89 -7.40 -7.06
C TYR A 146 -2.50 -8.67 -6.44
N ASP A 147 -3.62 -8.55 -5.71
CA ASP A 147 -4.34 -9.70 -5.12
C ASP A 147 -4.69 -10.78 -6.16
N LYS A 148 -5.03 -10.35 -7.37
CA LYS A 148 -5.32 -11.28 -8.48
C LYS A 148 -4.04 -11.90 -9.02
N ALA A 149 -2.98 -11.11 -9.19
CA ALA A 149 -1.72 -11.56 -9.72
C ALA A 149 -1.06 -12.62 -8.82
N VAL A 150 -1.05 -12.42 -7.50
CA VAL A 150 -0.49 -13.39 -6.54
C VAL A 150 -1.22 -14.73 -6.52
N LYS A 151 -2.52 -14.72 -6.82
CA LYS A 151 -3.30 -15.97 -6.92
C LYS A 151 -3.01 -16.74 -8.21
N GLU A 152 -2.48 -16.05 -9.21
CA GLU A 152 -2.19 -16.59 -10.53
C GLU A 152 -0.72 -17.06 -10.65
N PHE A 153 0.22 -16.40 -9.97
CA PHE A 153 1.67 -16.61 -10.06
C PHE A 153 2.37 -16.62 -8.69
#